data_AF-A0A258HA47-F1
#
_entry.id   AF-A0A258HA47-F1
#
_cell.length_a   1.000
_cell.length_b   1.000
_cell.length_c   1.000
_cell.angle_alpha   90.00
_cell.angle_beta   90.00
_cell.angle_gamma   90.00
#
_symmetry.space_group_name_H-M   'P 1'
#
loop_
_entity.id
_entity.type
_entity.pdbx_description
1 polymer ?
#
loop_
_entity_poly.entity_id
_entity_poly.type
_entity_poly.pdbx_seq_one_letter_code
_entity_poly.pdbx_strand_id
1 'polypeptide(L)'
;MAYQIKDDILGIFGESKETGKSTTSDFREGKRTLLMSTFTARASAEGMALFSRTFGNAAASDDQFDALKTALRTSGALSATEAAITSHTEQALDSLAKCHNPELINQLTALADTLITRNV
;
A
#
# COMPACT_ATOMS: atom_id res chain seq x y z
N MET A 1 8.65 -1.12 8.46
CA MET A 1 7.22 -1.07 8.07
C MET A 1 6.98 -0.34 6.76
N ALA A 2 7.57 0.86 6.55
CA ALA A 2 7.38 1.65 5.32
C ALA A 2 7.50 0.85 4.00
N TYR A 3 8.56 0.03 3.86
CA TYR A 3 8.75 -0.81 2.66
C TYR A 3 7.60 -1.78 2.40
N GLN A 4 7.15 -2.55 3.40
CA GLN A 4 6.06 -3.51 3.21
C GLN A 4 4.74 -2.83 2.87
N ILE A 5 4.47 -1.66 3.47
CA ILE A 5 3.26 -0.89 3.17
C ILE A 5 3.31 -0.37 1.72
N LYS A 6 4.47 0.09 1.26
CA LYS A 6 4.68 0.49 -0.14
C LYS A 6 4.50 -0.68 -1.10
N ASP A 7 5.06 -1.84 -0.78
CA ASP A 7 4.95 -3.08 -1.57
C ASP A 7 3.49 -3.54 -1.69
N ASP A 8 2.73 -3.52 -0.59
CA ASP A 8 1.29 -3.83 -0.59
C ASP A 8 0.48 -2.84 -1.44
N ILE A 9 0.84 -1.54 -1.45
CA ILE A 9 0.20 -0.55 -2.34
C ILE A 9 0.55 -0.84 -3.80
N LEU A 10 1.80 -1.15 -4.11
CA LEU A 10 2.25 -1.45 -5.48
C LEU A 10 1.62 -2.75 -6.02
N GLY A 11 1.41 -3.76 -5.17
CA GLY A 11 0.69 -4.98 -5.56
C GLY A 11 -0.74 -4.71 -6.07
N ILE A 12 -1.38 -3.65 -5.58
CA ILE A 12 -2.76 -3.27 -5.92
C ILE A 12 -2.80 -2.22 -7.04
N PHE A 13 -1.90 -1.24 -7.01
CA PHE A 13 -1.96 -0.05 -7.86
C PHE A 13 -0.85 0.07 -8.90
N GLY A 14 0.14 -0.83 -8.90
CA GLY A 14 1.23 -0.82 -9.87
C GLY A 14 0.77 -1.05 -11.31
N GLU A 15 1.63 -0.68 -12.26
CA GLU A 15 1.36 -0.90 -13.68
C GLU A 15 1.78 -2.32 -14.12
N SER A 16 0.81 -3.12 -14.58
CA SER A 16 1.08 -4.43 -15.20
C SER A 16 1.52 -4.29 -16.67
N LYS A 17 2.50 -3.44 -16.97
CA LYS A 17 2.86 -3.15 -18.38
C LYS A 17 3.52 -4.31 -19.13
N GLU A 18 4.11 -5.29 -18.44
CA GLU A 18 4.90 -6.34 -19.11
C GLU A 18 4.35 -7.77 -18.97
N THR A 19 3.42 -8.05 -18.05
CA THR A 19 3.10 -9.45 -17.69
C THR A 19 1.69 -9.91 -18.04
N GLY A 20 0.78 -9.00 -18.43
CA GLY A 20 -0.63 -9.32 -18.68
C GLY A 20 -1.40 -9.84 -17.45
N LYS A 21 -0.77 -9.87 -16.27
CA LYS A 21 -1.42 -10.24 -15.00
C LYS A 21 -2.04 -9.01 -14.38
N SER A 22 -3.36 -9.03 -14.19
CA SER A 22 -4.12 -8.01 -13.47
C SER A 22 -3.54 -7.79 -12.06
N THR A 23 -3.31 -6.54 -11.63
CA THR A 23 -2.92 -6.13 -10.25
C THR A 23 -4.06 -6.34 -9.23
N THR A 24 -4.74 -7.48 -9.35
CA THR A 24 -5.92 -7.85 -8.55
C THR A 24 -5.74 -9.21 -7.87
N SER A 25 -4.58 -9.87 -8.04
CA SER A 25 -4.24 -11.11 -7.31
C SER A 25 -4.42 -10.94 -5.82
N ASP A 26 -3.92 -9.84 -5.25
CA ASP A 26 -3.97 -9.58 -3.81
C ASP A 26 -5.41 -9.39 -3.31
N PHE A 27 -6.29 -8.84 -4.16
CA PHE A 27 -7.72 -8.78 -3.85
C PHE A 27 -8.38 -10.15 -3.93
N ARG A 28 -8.04 -10.97 -4.92
CA ARG A 28 -8.59 -12.33 -5.07
C ARG A 28 -8.18 -13.23 -3.90
N GLU A 29 -6.94 -13.08 -3.43
CA GLU A 29 -6.41 -13.79 -2.26
C GLU A 29 -6.98 -13.25 -0.93
N GLY A 30 -7.57 -12.05 -0.92
CA GLY A 30 -8.11 -11.43 0.28
C GLY A 30 -7.02 -11.04 1.29
N LYS A 31 -5.85 -10.62 0.80
CA LYS A 31 -4.70 -10.26 1.63
C LYS A 31 -5.02 -9.06 2.52
N ARG A 32 -5.09 -9.27 3.84
CA ARG A 32 -5.43 -8.23 4.82
C ARG A 32 -4.22 -7.32 5.11
N THR A 33 -4.02 -6.33 4.25
CA THR A 33 -2.95 -5.32 4.38
C THR A 33 -3.40 -4.12 5.22
N LEU A 34 -2.45 -3.24 5.58
CA LEU A 34 -2.76 -1.98 6.26
C LEU A 34 -3.77 -1.14 5.46
N LEU A 35 -3.63 -1.10 4.14
CA LEU A 35 -4.56 -0.37 3.26
C LEU A 35 -6.00 -0.88 3.42
N MET A 36 -6.20 -2.20 3.50
CA MET A 36 -7.54 -2.78 3.66
C MET A 36 -8.13 -2.43 5.03
N SER A 37 -7.31 -2.51 6.09
CA SER A 37 -7.75 -2.09 7.43
C SER A 37 -8.13 -0.61 7.47
N THR A 38 -7.28 0.26 6.91
CA THR A 38 -7.53 1.71 6.81
C THR A 38 -8.80 2.00 6.02
N PHE A 39 -9.06 1.24 4.95
CA PHE A 39 -10.30 1.34 4.18
C PHE A 39 -11.52 0.99 5.01
N THR A 40 -11.52 -0.16 5.69
CA THR A 40 -12.68 -0.58 6.49
C THR A 40 -13.04 0.39 7.61
N ALA A 41 -12.06 1.14 8.13
CA ALA A 41 -12.28 2.18 9.14
C ALA A 41 -12.86 3.49 8.57
N ARG A 42 -12.81 3.71 7.24
CA ARG A 42 -13.15 4.99 6.59
C ARG A 42 -14.21 4.87 5.50
N ALA A 43 -14.56 3.66 5.10
CA ALA A 43 -15.47 3.41 3.99
C ALA A 43 -16.91 3.83 4.32
N SER A 44 -17.62 4.30 3.29
CA SER A 44 -19.08 4.46 3.37
C SER A 44 -19.79 3.11 3.45
N ALA A 45 -21.10 3.10 3.71
CA ALA A 45 -21.89 1.88 3.70
C ALA A 45 -21.83 1.17 2.33
N GLU A 46 -21.88 1.93 1.23
CA GLU A 46 -21.77 1.42 -0.14
C GLU A 46 -20.39 0.85 -0.42
N GLY A 47 -19.34 1.54 0.05
CA GLY A 47 -17.95 1.08 -0.05
C GLY A 47 -17.72 -0.21 0.72
N MET A 48 -18.26 -0.33 1.93
CA MET A 48 -18.19 -1.56 2.72
C MET A 48 -18.96 -2.70 2.07
N ALA A 49 -20.16 -2.43 1.54
CA ALA A 49 -20.92 -3.44 0.79
C ALA A 49 -20.16 -3.92 -0.46
N LEU A 50 -19.38 -3.04 -1.12
CA LEU A 50 -18.51 -3.42 -2.24
C LEU A 50 -17.34 -4.27 -1.79
N PHE A 51 -16.67 -3.87 -0.73
CA PHE A 51 -15.58 -4.63 -0.16
C PHE A 51 -16.02 -6.04 0.23
N SER A 52 -17.13 -6.19 0.96
CA SER A 52 -17.62 -7.50 1.41
C SER A 52 -17.98 -8.48 0.29
N ARG A 53 -18.39 -8.00 -0.89
CA ARG A 53 -18.76 -8.87 -2.03
C ARG A 53 -17.59 -9.17 -2.98
N THR A 54 -16.55 -8.33 -2.96
CA THR A 54 -15.46 -8.35 -3.94
C THR A 54 -14.14 -8.83 -3.34
N PHE A 55 -13.79 -8.37 -2.14
CA PHE A 55 -12.51 -8.70 -1.52
C PHE A 55 -12.47 -10.16 -1.07
N GLY A 56 -11.41 -10.89 -1.46
CA GLY A 56 -11.27 -12.34 -1.24
C GLY A 56 -12.17 -13.20 -2.13
N ASN A 57 -12.87 -12.61 -3.10
CA ASN A 57 -13.74 -13.33 -4.02
C ASN A 57 -13.01 -13.61 -5.34
N ALA A 58 -12.53 -14.84 -5.51
CA ALA A 58 -11.86 -15.27 -6.73
C ALA A 58 -12.74 -15.18 -7.99
N ALA A 59 -14.07 -15.14 -7.85
CA ALA A 59 -15.03 -15.03 -8.95
C ALA A 59 -15.46 -13.57 -9.25
N ALA A 60 -14.97 -12.58 -8.49
CA ALA A 60 -15.28 -11.18 -8.79
C ALA A 60 -14.68 -10.75 -10.13
N SER A 61 -15.39 -9.88 -10.83
CA SER A 61 -14.97 -9.36 -12.14
C SER A 61 -13.91 -8.28 -11.99
N ASP A 62 -13.14 -8.04 -13.06
CA ASP A 62 -12.14 -6.98 -13.08
C ASP A 62 -12.77 -5.59 -12.85
N ASP A 63 -13.96 -5.33 -13.41
CA ASP A 63 -14.74 -4.10 -13.14
C ASP A 63 -15.06 -3.90 -11.64
N GLN A 64 -15.36 -4.99 -10.93
CA GLN A 64 -15.61 -4.92 -9.49
C GLN A 64 -14.33 -4.57 -8.72
N PHE A 65 -13.18 -5.09 -9.14
CA PHE A 65 -11.90 -4.72 -8.55
C PHE A 65 -11.52 -3.28 -8.87
N ASP A 66 -11.77 -2.78 -10.07
CA ASP A 66 -11.52 -1.38 -10.42
C ASP A 66 -12.44 -0.42 -9.65
N ALA A 67 -13.70 -0.81 -9.45
CA ALA A 67 -14.60 -0.09 -8.54
C ALA A 67 -14.06 -0.09 -7.11
N LEU A 68 -13.51 -1.21 -6.63
CA LEU A 68 -12.91 -1.30 -5.30
C LEU A 68 -11.64 -0.43 -5.18
N LYS A 69 -10.76 -0.40 -6.20
CA LYS A 69 -9.62 0.54 -6.28
C LYS A 69 -10.08 1.99 -6.19
N THR A 70 -11.18 2.32 -6.86
CA THR A 70 -11.76 3.67 -6.81
C THR A 70 -12.30 3.99 -5.41
N ALA A 71 -12.97 3.05 -4.75
CA ALA A 71 -13.43 3.20 -3.37
C ALA A 71 -12.25 3.40 -2.40
N LEU A 72 -11.14 2.66 -2.57
CA LEU A 72 -9.92 2.81 -1.77
C LEU A 72 -9.30 4.21 -1.90
N ARG A 73 -9.33 4.80 -3.10
CA ARG A 73 -8.85 6.18 -3.33
C ARG A 73 -9.81 7.21 -2.73
N THR A 74 -11.10 7.11 -3.05
CA THR A 74 -12.11 8.12 -2.69
C THR A 74 -12.45 8.16 -1.20
N SER A 75 -12.31 7.04 -0.49
CA SER A 75 -12.40 7.00 1.00
C SER A 75 -11.22 7.68 1.71
N GLY A 76 -10.18 8.07 0.97
CA GLY A 76 -8.93 8.58 1.54
C GLY A 76 -8.07 7.51 2.20
N ALA A 77 -8.41 6.22 2.08
CA ALA A 77 -7.63 5.14 2.66
C ALA A 77 -6.24 5.03 2.04
N LEU A 78 -6.13 5.22 0.71
CA LEU A 78 -4.84 5.25 0.04
C LEU A 78 -3.94 6.36 0.60
N SER A 79 -4.42 7.61 0.61
CA SER A 79 -3.66 8.75 1.12
C SER A 79 -3.27 8.60 2.59
N ALA A 80 -4.17 8.09 3.44
CA ALA A 80 -3.85 7.82 4.84
C ALA A 80 -2.79 6.73 5.01
N THR A 81 -2.78 5.72 4.14
CA THR A 81 -1.77 4.65 4.16
C THR A 81 -0.42 5.14 3.63
N GLU A 82 -0.41 6.01 2.61
CA GLU A 82 0.79 6.70 2.14
C GLU A 82 1.40 7.60 3.23
N ALA A 83 0.57 8.31 3.99
CA ALA A 83 1.03 9.08 5.15
C ALA A 83 1.69 8.21 6.22
N ALA A 84 1.22 6.96 6.41
CA ALA A 84 1.86 6.00 7.31
C ALA A 84 3.25 5.56 6.81
N ILE A 85 3.47 5.48 5.49
CA ILE A 85 4.81 5.24 4.92
C ILE A 85 5.75 6.36 5.32
N THR A 86 5.33 7.62 5.14
CA THR A 86 6.13 8.80 5.52
C THR A 86 6.47 8.78 7.01
N SER A 87 5.47 8.59 7.88
CA SER A 87 5.71 8.59 9.33
C SER A 87 6.65 7.47 9.78
N HIS A 88 6.51 6.26 9.23
CA HIS A 88 7.44 5.17 9.54
C HIS A 88 8.87 5.40 9.01
N THR A 89 9.00 6.17 7.94
CA THR A 89 10.30 6.54 7.36
C THR A 89 10.99 7.57 8.25
N GLU A 90 10.28 8.62 8.64
CA GLU A 90 10.78 9.63 9.57
C GLU A 90 11.24 9.00 10.89
N GLN A 91 10.43 8.09 11.47
CA GLN A 91 10.82 7.36 12.67
C GLN A 91 12.12 6.54 12.51
N ALA A 92 12.34 5.95 11.34
CA ALA A 92 13.56 5.20 11.05
C ALA A 92 14.78 6.13 10.93
N LEU A 93 14.63 7.27 10.25
CA LEU A 93 15.68 8.28 10.10
C LEU A 93 16.02 8.95 11.44
N ASP A 94 15.03 9.28 12.26
CA ASP A 94 15.22 9.82 13.62
C ASP A 94 15.97 8.86 14.54
N SER A 95 15.74 7.55 14.36
CA SER A 95 16.46 6.51 15.10
C SER A 95 17.91 6.41 14.64
N LEU A 96 18.14 6.50 13.33
CA LEU A 96 19.47 6.47 12.72
C LEU A 96 20.31 7.69 13.07
N ALA A 97 19.70 8.88 13.15
CA ALA A 97 20.38 10.13 13.53
C ALA A 97 20.99 10.09 14.95
N LYS A 98 20.53 9.17 15.80
CA LYS A 98 21.06 8.95 17.16
C LYS A 98 22.28 8.04 17.18
N CYS A 99 22.69 7.46 16.06
CA CYS A 99 23.88 6.63 15.96
C CYS A 99 25.16 7.48 15.89
N HIS A 100 26.28 6.95 16.37
CA HIS A 100 27.58 7.64 16.36
C HIS A 100 28.51 7.17 15.20
N ASN A 101 27.94 6.76 14.08
CA ASN A 101 28.70 6.34 12.89
C ASN A 101 28.15 7.07 11.64
N PRO A 102 28.78 8.18 11.22
CA PRO A 102 28.33 8.97 10.07
C PRO A 102 28.28 8.19 8.75
N GLU A 103 29.19 7.24 8.54
CA GLU A 103 29.19 6.42 7.32
C GLU A 103 27.97 5.50 7.27
N LEU A 104 27.66 4.84 8.39
CA LEU A 104 26.48 3.98 8.52
C LEU A 104 25.18 4.79 8.36
N ILE A 105 25.14 6.01 8.91
CA ILE A 105 24.00 6.92 8.75
C ILE A 105 23.76 7.25 7.28
N ASN A 106 24.82 7.58 6.53
CA ASN A 106 24.69 7.92 5.11
C ASN A 106 24.23 6.71 4.28
N GLN A 107 24.80 5.53 4.52
CA GLN A 107 24.44 4.31 3.79
C GLN A 107 23.00 3.88 4.05
N LEU A 108 22.56 3.88 5.31
CA LEU A 108 21.21 3.44 5.67
C LEU A 108 20.13 4.46 5.28
N THR A 109 20.45 5.76 5.30
CA THR A 109 19.55 6.81 4.76
C THR A 109 19.33 6.60 3.26
N ALA A 110 20.42 6.45 2.49
CA ALA A 110 20.32 6.22 1.04
C ALA A 110 19.56 4.93 0.70
N LEU A 111 19.73 3.87 1.51
CA LEU A 111 18.96 2.64 1.38
C LEU A 111 17.46 2.88 1.64
N ALA A 112 17.11 3.60 2.70
CA ALA A 112 15.72 3.93 3.03
C ALA A 112 15.05 4.69 1.88
N ASP A 113 15.71 5.73 1.35
CA ASP A 113 15.21 6.51 0.22
C ASP A 113 15.00 5.63 -1.01
N THR A 114 15.96 4.76 -1.33
CA THR A 114 15.87 3.83 -2.46
C THR A 114 14.68 2.89 -2.33
N LEU A 115 14.44 2.37 -1.13
CA LEU A 115 13.35 1.40 -0.88
C LEU A 115 11.96 2.04 -0.99
N ILE A 116 11.82 3.34 -0.69
CA ILE A 116 10.52 4.04 -0.67
C ILE A 116 10.20 4.69 -2.03
N THR A 117 11.22 5.17 -2.74
CA THR A 117 11.08 5.90 -4.02
C THR A 117 10.90 4.98 -5.22
N ARG A 118 10.91 3.65 -5.03
CA ARG A 118 10.62 2.69 -6.10
C ARG A 118 9.27 2.98 -6.77
N ASN A 119 9.32 3.60 -7.94
CA ASN A 119 8.29 3.54 -8.96
C ASN A 119 8.63 2.34 -9.85
N VAL A 120 7.68 1.41 -9.95
CA VAL A 120 7.70 0.34 -10.95
C VAL A 120 6.75 0.74 -12.04
#